data_AF-A0A6S7HWX6-F1
#
_entry.id   AF-A0A6S7HWX6-F1
#
_cell.length_a   1.000
_cell.length_b   1.000
_cell.length_c   1.000
_cell.angle_alpha   90.00
_cell.angle_beta   90.00
_cell.angle_gamma   90.00
#
_symmetry.space_group_name_H-M   'P 1'
#
loop_
_entity.id
_entity.type
_entity.pdbx_description
1 polymer ?
#
loop_
_entity_poly.entity_id
_entity_poly.type
_entity_poly.pdbx_seq_one_letter_code
_entity_poly.pdbx_strand_id
1 'polypeptide(L)'
;MRPLGKALKTATLEGRPWKQELNRFLLQYRTTPHCTTGVPPSELLFNRVIKGKLPVINSKKIVNRHKEARDNEKTRQEHNREHANQRRNTRKSDLQVGDYVLRINKPREEDTDDEGFDYEENSQDNQPSISNENNEVPRRSSRIRRPPNRYGHEYPSNLIN
;
A
#
# COMPACT_ATOMS: atom_id res chain seq x y z
N MET A 1 7.78 -5.57 9.31
CA MET A 1 8.59 -6.58 10.04
C MET A 1 9.28 -7.50 9.04
N ARG A 2 10.52 -7.95 9.29
CA ARG A 2 11.20 -8.99 8.49
C ARG A 2 11.41 -10.26 9.35
N PRO A 3 10.34 -11.00 9.70
CA PRO A 3 10.42 -12.07 10.70
C PRO A 3 11.28 -13.25 10.24
N LEU A 4 11.20 -13.61 8.96
CA LEU A 4 11.99 -14.70 8.39
C LEU A 4 13.50 -14.44 8.49
N GLY A 5 13.94 -13.24 8.10
CA GLY A 5 15.36 -12.89 8.15
C GLY A 5 15.93 -12.92 9.57
N LYS A 6 15.12 -12.55 10.57
CA LYS A 6 15.50 -12.66 11.99
C LYS A 6 15.65 -14.13 12.40
N ALA A 7 14.66 -14.97 12.08
CA ALA A 7 14.69 -16.40 12.39
C ALA A 7 15.89 -17.12 11.75
N LEU A 8 16.26 -16.73 10.53
CA LEU A 8 17.44 -17.30 9.86
C LEU A 8 18.74 -16.86 10.54
N LYS A 9 18.85 -15.57 10.88
CA LYS A 9 20.03 -15.03 11.56
C LYS A 9 20.23 -15.67 12.93
N THR A 10 19.16 -15.90 13.70
CA THR A 10 19.25 -16.60 14.99
C THR A 10 19.65 -18.06 14.81
N ALA A 11 19.14 -18.75 13.78
CA ALA A 11 19.55 -20.12 13.49
C ALA A 11 21.05 -20.23 13.20
N THR A 12 21.61 -19.29 12.42
CA THR A 12 23.05 -19.23 12.15
C THR A 12 23.86 -19.00 13.43
N LEU A 13 23.41 -18.09 14.31
CA LEU A 13 24.08 -17.81 15.59
C LEU A 13 24.03 -19.01 16.55
N GLU A 14 22.94 -19.77 16.55
CA GLU A 14 22.77 -20.97 17.37
C GLU A 14 23.43 -22.22 16.77
N GLY A 15 24.08 -22.11 15.60
CA GLY A 15 24.70 -23.24 14.90
C GLY A 15 23.71 -24.27 14.34
N ARG A 16 22.43 -23.91 14.18
CA ARG A 16 21.40 -24.80 13.66
C ARG A 16 21.39 -24.83 12.12
N PRO A 17 21.03 -25.98 11.50
CA PRO A 17 20.91 -26.06 10.05
C PRO A 17 19.80 -25.14 9.52
N TRP A 18 20.21 -24.11 8.77
CA TRP A 18 19.34 -23.04 8.30
C TRP A 18 18.12 -23.52 7.50
N LYS A 19 18.28 -24.60 6.71
CA LYS A 19 17.21 -25.20 5.90
C LYS A 19 16.08 -25.79 6.77
N GLN A 20 16.44 -26.39 7.91
CA GLN A 20 15.46 -26.96 8.83
C GLN A 20 14.69 -25.86 9.56
N GLU A 21 15.39 -24.80 9.99
CA GLU A 21 14.75 -23.65 10.64
C GLU A 21 13.88 -22.86 9.67
N LEU A 22 14.27 -22.74 8.40
CA LEU A 22 13.41 -22.19 7.36
C LEU A 22 12.09 -22.98 7.24
N ASN A 23 12.17 -24.31 7.14
CA ASN A 23 10.98 -25.15 7.04
C ASN A 23 10.09 -25.05 8.29
N ARG A 24 10.71 -24.97 9.47
CA ARG A 24 10.00 -24.77 10.75
C ARG A 24 9.28 -23.43 10.79
N PHE A 25 9.96 -22.35 10.43
CA PHE A 25 9.39 -21.02 10.36
C PHE A 25 8.22 -20.96 9.37
N LEU A 26 8.40 -21.51 8.17
CA LEU A 26 7.37 -21.49 7.13
C LEU A 26 6.12 -22.30 7.53
N LEU A 27 6.30 -23.43 8.23
CA LEU A 27 5.18 -24.19 8.76
C LEU A 27 4.39 -23.34 9.77
N GLN A 28 5.08 -22.75 10.75
CA GLN A 28 4.45 -21.91 11.76
C GLN A 28 3.70 -20.75 11.10
N TYR A 29 4.38 -19.98 10.24
CA TYR A 29 3.82 -18.84 9.51
C TYR A 29 2.54 -19.19 8.74
N ARG A 30 2.47 -20.38 8.12
CA ARG A 30 1.29 -20.83 7.38
C ARG A 30 0.12 -21.19 8.28
N THR A 31 0.38 -21.78 9.45
CA THR A 31 -0.64 -22.28 10.39
C THR A 31 -1.08 -21.27 11.44
N THR A 32 -0.31 -20.20 11.69
CA THR A 32 -0.65 -19.17 12.67
C THR A 32 -1.40 -18.00 12.03
N PRO A 33 -2.38 -17.39 12.72
CA PRO A 33 -3.02 -16.17 12.28
C PRO A 33 -2.03 -15.07 11.90
N HIS A 34 -2.14 -14.51 10.70
CA HIS A 34 -1.25 -13.42 10.26
C HIS A 34 -1.64 -12.10 10.93
N CYS A 35 -0.66 -11.25 11.27
CA CYS A 35 -0.88 -10.07 12.09
C CYS A 35 -1.82 -9.03 11.47
N THR A 36 -1.89 -8.94 10.14
CA THR A 36 -2.79 -7.99 9.45
C THR A 36 -4.20 -8.57 9.29
N THR A 37 -4.30 -9.75 8.70
CA THR A 37 -5.56 -10.36 8.26
C THR A 37 -6.27 -11.14 9.36
N GLY A 38 -5.58 -11.51 10.45
CA GLY A 38 -6.13 -12.36 11.51
C GLY A 38 -6.37 -13.81 11.10
N VAL A 39 -6.04 -14.16 9.85
CA VAL A 39 -6.30 -15.47 9.25
C VAL A 39 -4.97 -16.12 8.84
N PRO A 40 -4.74 -17.40 9.16
CA PRO A 40 -3.61 -18.18 8.66
C PRO A 40 -3.50 -18.21 7.13
N PRO A 41 -2.31 -17.94 6.56
CA PRO A 41 -2.10 -17.94 5.11
C PRO A 41 -2.50 -19.24 4.40
N SER A 42 -2.26 -20.40 5.02
CA SER A 42 -2.66 -21.67 4.40
C SER A 42 -4.17 -21.80 4.22
N GLU A 43 -4.93 -21.20 5.12
CA GLU A 43 -6.38 -21.31 5.10
C GLU A 43 -6.99 -20.39 4.06
N LEU A 44 -6.36 -19.25 3.77
CA LEU A 44 -6.71 -18.41 2.61
C LEU A 44 -6.36 -19.08 1.28
N LEU A 45 -5.27 -19.86 1.22
CA LEU A 45 -4.84 -20.49 -0.02
C LEU A 45 -5.63 -21.76 -0.34
N PHE A 46 -5.83 -22.62 0.66
CA PHE A 46 -6.43 -23.94 0.47
C PHE A 46 -7.89 -24.03 0.91
N ASN A 47 -8.45 -22.95 1.47
CA ASN A 47 -9.80 -22.88 2.01
C ASN A 47 -10.12 -24.02 3.01
N ARG A 48 -9.09 -24.54 3.70
CA ARG A 48 -9.17 -25.62 4.69
C ARG A 48 -8.14 -25.41 5.79
N VAL A 49 -8.43 -25.90 6.99
CA VAL A 49 -7.49 -25.91 8.11
C VAL A 49 -6.35 -26.87 7.81
N ILE A 50 -5.13 -26.37 7.71
CA ILE A 50 -3.94 -27.21 7.77
C ILE A 50 -3.61 -27.47 9.23
N LYS A 51 -3.59 -28.76 9.61
CA LYS A 51 -3.17 -29.17 10.95
C LYS A 51 -1.67 -28.96 11.10
N GLY A 52 -1.28 -28.19 12.12
CA GLY A 52 0.12 -28.04 12.52
C GLY A 52 0.60 -29.22 13.37
N LYS A 53 1.66 -29.00 14.14
CA LYS A 53 2.16 -30.00 15.11
C LYS A 53 1.19 -30.28 16.25
N LEU A 54 0.33 -29.32 16.57
CA LEU A 54 -0.67 -29.46 17.62
C LEU A 54 -2.00 -29.90 16.99
N PRO A 55 -2.70 -30.89 17.58
CA PRO A 55 -4.04 -31.25 17.14
C PRO A 55 -4.98 -30.08 17.39
N VAL A 56 -5.67 -29.65 16.33
CA VAL A 56 -6.63 -28.57 16.40
C VAL A 56 -8.00 -29.16 16.71
N ILE A 57 -8.59 -28.80 17.85
CA ILE A 57 -9.93 -29.23 18.26
C ILE A 57 -10.93 -28.22 17.69
N ASN A 58 -11.23 -28.30 16.39
CA ASN A 58 -12.20 -27.42 15.76
C ASN A 58 -13.54 -28.14 15.57
N SER A 59 -14.61 -27.64 16.20
CA SER A 59 -15.99 -28.14 16.07
C SER A 59 -16.81 -27.42 15.00
N LYS A 60 -16.30 -26.33 14.41
CA LYS A 60 -17.07 -25.47 13.49
C LYS A 60 -16.64 -25.65 12.04
N LYS A 61 -17.63 -25.78 11.15
CA LYS A 61 -17.42 -25.66 9.69
C LYS A 61 -16.99 -24.22 9.40
N ILE A 62 -15.84 -24.08 8.76
CA ILE A 62 -15.28 -22.78 8.38
C ILE A 62 -15.94 -22.35 7.07
N VAL A 63 -16.67 -21.24 7.11
CA VAL A 63 -17.30 -20.65 5.91
C VAL A 63 -16.79 -19.22 5.77
N ASN A 64 -16.21 -18.91 4.61
CA ASN A 64 -15.87 -17.57 4.13
C ASN A 64 -14.82 -16.75 4.93
N ARG A 65 -13.59 -17.27 5.06
CA ARG A 65 -12.46 -16.52 5.66
C ARG A 65 -11.91 -15.39 4.79
N HIS A 66 -12.18 -15.42 3.49
CA HIS A 66 -11.74 -14.36 2.59
C HIS A 66 -12.41 -13.04 2.89
N LYS A 67 -13.71 -13.04 3.25
CA LYS A 67 -14.40 -11.82 3.67
C LYS A 67 -13.78 -11.23 4.93
N GLU A 68 -13.63 -12.04 5.97
CA GLU A 68 -13.00 -11.63 7.23
C GLU A 68 -11.59 -11.05 7.02
N ALA A 69 -10.76 -11.72 6.21
CA ALA A 69 -9.42 -11.25 5.91
C ALA A 69 -9.41 -9.89 5.21
N ARG A 70 -10.34 -9.65 4.28
CA ARG A 70 -10.48 -8.36 3.58
C ARG A 70 -10.93 -7.24 4.51
N ASP A 71 -11.90 -7.52 5.38
CA ASP A 71 -12.40 -6.54 6.36
C ASP A 71 -11.28 -6.15 7.36
N ASN A 72 -10.53 -7.14 7.87
CA ASN A 72 -9.37 -6.91 8.74
C ASN A 72 -8.22 -6.17 8.03
N GLU A 73 -7.98 -6.46 6.75
CA GLU A 73 -6.98 -5.74 5.96
C GLU A 73 -7.36 -4.28 5.76
N LYS A 74 -8.62 -4.00 5.41
CA LYS A 74 -9.13 -2.65 5.20
C LYS A 74 -8.97 -1.78 6.45
N THR A 75 -9.40 -2.29 7.61
CA THR A 75 -9.26 -1.59 8.90
C THR A 75 -7.79 -1.35 9.25
N ARG A 76 -6.90 -2.34 9.03
CA ARG A 76 -5.46 -2.18 9.26
C ARG A 76 -4.84 -1.17 8.31
N GLN A 77 -5.25 -1.15 7.05
CA GLN A 77 -4.76 -0.21 6.05
C GLN A 77 -5.16 1.22 6.41
N GLU A 78 -6.39 1.44 6.86
CA GLU A 78 -6.87 2.74 7.33
C GLU A 78 -6.10 3.22 8.57
N HIS A 79 -5.99 2.39 9.60
CA HIS A 79 -5.18 2.71 10.78
C HIS A 79 -3.72 3.04 10.41
N ASN A 80 -3.10 2.24 9.54
CA ASN A 80 -1.73 2.49 9.08
C ASN A 80 -1.61 3.79 8.28
N ARG A 81 -2.63 4.13 7.48
CA ARG A 81 -2.71 5.39 6.73
C ARG A 81 -2.79 6.57 7.69
N GLU A 82 -3.67 6.52 8.67
CA GLU A 82 -3.81 7.56 9.70
C GLU A 82 -2.52 7.75 10.48
N HIS A 83 -1.94 6.66 11.00
CA HIS A 83 -0.69 6.72 11.74
C HIS A 83 0.46 7.28 10.88
N ALA A 84 0.56 6.88 9.61
CA ALA A 84 1.58 7.41 8.71
C ALA A 84 1.37 8.90 8.40
N ASN A 85 0.11 9.33 8.24
CA ASN A 85 -0.24 10.72 7.99
C ASN A 85 0.04 11.59 9.21
N GLN A 86 -0.37 11.16 10.40
CA GLN A 86 -0.07 11.86 11.65
C GLN A 86 1.44 11.99 11.86
N ARG A 87 2.20 10.90 11.73
CA ARG A 87 3.66 10.93 11.90
C ARG A 87 4.37 11.85 10.91
N ARG A 88 3.84 12.02 9.70
CA ARG A 88 4.40 12.88 8.65
C ARG A 88 3.81 14.29 8.64
N ASN A 89 2.88 14.60 9.55
CA ASN A 89 2.05 15.80 9.52
C ASN A 89 1.46 16.05 8.11
N THR A 90 0.99 14.98 7.46
CA THR A 90 0.41 15.06 6.12
C THR A 90 -0.85 15.93 6.17
N ARG A 91 -0.84 17.04 5.44
CA ARG A 91 -2.03 17.87 5.22
C ARG A 91 -2.88 17.24 4.12
N LYS A 92 -4.20 17.31 4.26
CA LYS A 92 -5.12 16.92 3.18
C LYS A 92 -4.90 17.87 2.01
N SER A 93 -4.77 17.31 0.79
CA SER A 93 -4.80 18.11 -0.42
C SER A 93 -6.24 18.51 -0.74
N ASP A 94 -6.42 19.76 -1.14
CA ASP A 94 -7.64 20.38 -1.64
C ASP A 94 -7.68 20.37 -3.19
N LEU A 95 -6.90 19.49 -3.81
CA LEU A 95 -6.83 19.35 -5.26
C LEU A 95 -8.07 18.61 -5.77
N GLN A 96 -8.68 19.16 -6.81
CA GLN A 96 -9.83 18.60 -7.51
C GLN A 96 -9.45 18.26 -8.96
N VAL A 97 -10.25 17.41 -9.58
CA VAL A 97 -10.13 17.10 -11.01
C VAL A 97 -10.29 18.39 -11.81
N GLY A 98 -9.40 18.62 -12.79
CA GLY A 98 -9.36 19.87 -13.56
C GLY A 98 -8.55 21.02 -12.95
N ASP A 99 -7.94 20.85 -11.77
CA ASP A 99 -7.00 21.86 -11.24
C ASP A 99 -5.70 21.90 -12.05
N TYR A 100 -5.28 23.10 -12.43
CA TYR A 100 -3.97 23.32 -13.05
C TYR A 100 -2.85 23.27 -12.01
N VAL A 101 -1.80 22.50 -12.31
CA VAL A 101 -0.76 22.17 -11.33
C VAL A 101 0.65 22.09 -11.93
N LEU A 102 1.62 22.32 -11.06
CA LEU A 102 3.02 22.09 -11.37
C LEU A 102 3.44 20.70 -10.93
N ARG A 103 4.13 20.03 -11.84
CA ARG A 103 4.78 18.75 -11.59
C ARG A 103 6.24 19.01 -11.22
N ILE A 104 6.62 18.67 -9.98
CA ILE A 104 8.03 18.75 -9.60
C ILE A 104 8.76 17.55 -10.20
N ASN A 105 9.51 17.81 -11.27
CA ASN A 105 10.53 16.89 -11.77
C ASN A 105 11.74 17.00 -10.84
N LYS A 106 12.17 15.89 -10.23
CA LYS A 106 13.55 15.87 -9.71
C LYS A 106 14.44 15.89 -10.94
N PRO A 107 15.41 16.81 -11.04
CA PRO A 107 16.34 16.77 -12.16
C PRO A 107 17.01 15.40 -12.13
N ARG A 108 16.82 14.65 -13.20
CA ARG A 108 17.92 13.87 -13.76
C ARG A 108 18.83 14.95 -14.34
N GLU A 109 20.13 14.88 -14.07
CA GLU A 109 21.10 15.80 -14.68
C GLU A 109 20.72 16.01 -16.16
N GLU A 110 20.47 17.26 -16.55
CA GLU A 110 19.97 17.78 -17.84
C GLU A 110 18.56 18.41 -17.81
N ASP A 111 18.59 19.71 -18.09
CA ASP A 111 17.52 20.71 -18.02
C ASP A 111 16.36 20.40 -18.97
N THR A 112 15.13 20.46 -18.47
CA THR A 112 13.93 20.66 -19.31
C THR A 112 12.89 21.44 -18.52
N ASP A 113 12.41 22.50 -19.14
CA ASP A 113 11.51 23.51 -18.58
C ASP A 113 10.17 22.91 -18.10
N ASP A 114 9.63 23.51 -17.03
CA ASP A 114 8.40 23.10 -16.35
C ASP A 114 7.16 23.38 -17.23
N GLU A 115 6.79 22.44 -18.09
CA GLU A 115 5.50 22.44 -18.80
C GLU A 115 4.35 22.06 -17.84
N GLY A 116 3.21 22.74 -17.93
CA GLY A 116 2.03 22.47 -17.11
C GLY A 116 1.25 21.23 -17.55
N PHE A 117 0.45 20.67 -16.62
CA PHE A 117 -0.35 19.47 -16.89
C PHE A 117 -1.73 19.49 -16.22
N ASP A 118 -2.69 18.78 -16.83
CA ASP A 118 -4.08 18.65 -16.36
C ASP A 118 -4.33 17.37 -15.53
N TYR A 119 -5.27 17.44 -14.56
CA TYR A 119 -5.62 16.33 -13.66
C TYR A 119 -6.82 15.51 -14.11
N GLU A 120 -6.67 14.18 -14.17
CA GLU A 120 -7.76 13.22 -14.39
C GLU A 120 -7.70 12.03 -13.38
N GLU A 121 -8.83 11.71 -12.74
CA GLU A 121 -8.95 10.61 -11.78
C GLU A 121 -9.53 9.34 -12.41
N ASN A 122 -8.81 8.21 -12.34
CA ASN A 122 -9.22 6.94 -12.95
C ASN A 122 -9.86 6.01 -11.90
N SER A 123 -11.16 5.71 -12.03
CA SER A 123 -11.98 5.07 -10.97
C SER A 123 -11.63 3.60 -10.63
N GLN A 124 -10.71 2.96 -11.35
CA GLN A 124 -10.32 1.56 -11.10
C GLN A 124 -9.07 1.41 -10.23
N ASP A 125 -8.24 2.45 -10.12
CA ASP A 125 -7.04 2.44 -9.31
C ASP A 125 -6.98 3.69 -8.43
N ASN A 126 -6.75 3.52 -7.12
CA ASN A 126 -6.55 4.61 -6.15
C ASN A 126 -5.22 5.37 -6.38
N GLN A 127 -4.86 5.68 -7.63
CA GLN A 127 -3.70 6.48 -8.04
C GLN A 127 -4.16 7.55 -9.04
N PRO A 128 -3.94 8.85 -8.75
CA PRO A 128 -4.28 9.91 -9.69
C PRO A 128 -3.40 9.84 -10.93
N SER A 129 -3.99 10.12 -12.09
CA SER A 129 -3.31 10.25 -13.39
C SER A 129 -3.24 11.71 -13.80
N ILE A 130 -2.23 12.04 -14.59
CA ILE A 130 -2.05 13.34 -15.23
C ILE A 130 -2.04 13.08 -16.74
N SER A 131 -2.78 13.87 -17.51
CA SER A 131 -2.84 13.80 -18.97
C SER A 131 -2.43 15.14 -19.60
N ASN A 132 -1.64 15.07 -20.67
CA ASN A 132 -1.50 16.13 -21.68
C ASN A 132 -1.91 15.53 -23.03
N GLU A 133 -2.17 16.37 -24.04
CA GLU A 133 -2.61 15.99 -25.41
C GLU A 133 -1.82 14.83 -26.05
N ASN A 134 -0.62 14.50 -25.55
CA ASN A 134 0.24 13.46 -26.08
C ASN A 134 0.70 12.38 -25.07
N ASN A 135 0.29 12.38 -23.80
CA ASN A 135 0.73 11.36 -22.82
C ASN A 135 -0.13 11.28 -21.54
N GLU A 136 -0.49 10.06 -21.14
CA GLU A 136 -1.08 9.73 -19.83
C GLU A 136 -0.02 9.10 -18.90
N VAL A 137 0.12 9.60 -17.67
CA VAL A 137 1.08 9.04 -16.70
C VAL A 137 0.43 8.82 -15.32
N PRO A 138 0.31 7.56 -14.83
CA PRO A 138 -0.26 7.28 -13.51
C PRO A 138 0.75 7.57 -12.38
N ARG A 139 0.47 8.49 -11.42
CA ARG A 139 1.44 8.85 -10.36
C ARG A 139 0.90 9.33 -9.00
N ARG A 140 1.77 9.18 -7.99
CA ARG A 140 1.57 9.51 -6.57
C ARG A 140 1.50 11.04 -6.30
N SER A 141 0.46 11.49 -5.61
CA SER A 141 0.11 12.89 -5.29
C SER A 141 1.22 13.77 -4.68
N SER A 142 2.27 13.21 -4.07
CA SER A 142 3.31 13.98 -3.39
C SER A 142 4.23 14.83 -4.31
N ARG A 143 4.13 14.68 -5.64
CA ARG A 143 4.96 15.39 -6.63
C ARG A 143 4.25 16.56 -7.31
N ILE A 144 3.09 16.91 -6.77
CA ILE A 144 2.11 17.79 -7.38
C ILE A 144 1.95 18.98 -6.46
N ARG A 145 2.05 20.19 -7.00
CA ARG A 145 1.77 21.42 -6.26
C ARG A 145 0.95 22.35 -7.12
N ARG A 146 0.04 23.10 -6.50
CA ARG A 146 -0.54 24.27 -7.17
C ARG A 146 0.60 25.25 -7.49
N PRO A 147 0.65 25.82 -8.70
CA PRO A 147 1.58 26.89 -9.01
C PRO A 147 1.40 28.05 -8.02
N PRO A 148 2.50 28.72 -7.60
CA PRO A 148 2.41 29.86 -6.71
C PRO A 148 1.59 30.98 -7.38
N ASN A 149 0.71 31.62 -6.61
CA ASN A 149 -0.09 32.73 -7.12
C ASN A 149 0.81 33.97 -7.26
N ARG A 150 1.52 34.10 -8.39
CA ARG A 150 2.35 35.27 -8.71
C ARG A 150 1.57 36.16 -9.67
N TYR A 151 1.44 37.44 -9.32
CA TYR A 151 0.90 38.51 -10.17
C TYR A 151 -0.58 38.36 -10.57
N GLY A 152 -1.45 37.88 -9.68
CA GLY A 152 -2.90 38.01 -9.87
C GLY A 152 -3.48 37.28 -11.09
N HIS A 153 -2.73 36.33 -11.69
CA HIS A 153 -3.27 35.45 -12.70
C HIS A 153 -4.21 34.45 -12.04
N GLU A 154 -5.50 34.61 -12.30
CA GLU A 154 -6.52 33.60 -12.00
C GLU A 154 -6.26 32.39 -12.89
N TYR A 155 -5.90 31.26 -12.27
CA TYR A 155 -5.88 29.98 -12.97
C TYR A 155 -7.32 29.66 -13.40
N PRO A 156 -7.54 29.13 -14.59
CA PRO A 156 -8.88 28.78 -15.05
C PRO A 156 -9.47 27.70 -14.14
N SER A 157 -10.20 28.11 -13.10
CA SER A 157 -11.01 27.22 -12.28
C SER A 157 -12.32 27.03 -13.01
N ASN A 158 -12.44 25.94 -13.77
CA ASN A 158 -13.72 25.56 -14.32
C ASN A 158 -14.57 24.98 -13.19
N LEU A 159 -15.35 25.84 -12.55
CA LEU A 159 -16.57 25.44 -11.83
C LEU A 159 -17.46 24.71 -12.85
N ILE A 160 -17.47 23.39 -12.81
CA ILE A 160 -18.48 22.59 -13.50
C ILE A 160 -19.33 21.93 -12.40
N ASN A 161 -20.61 22.32 -12.39
CA ASN A 161 -21.68 21.75 -11.57
C ASN A 161 -21.79 20.23 -11.71
#